data_AF-A0A7S2Y964-F1
#
_entry.id   AF-A0A7S2Y964-F1
#
_cell.length_a   1.000
_cell.length_b   1.000
_cell.length_c   1.000
_cell.angle_alpha   90.00
_cell.angle_beta   90.00
_cell.angle_gamma   90.00
#
_symmetry.space_group_name_H-M   'P 1'
#
loop_
_entity.id
_entity.type
_entity.pdbx_description
1 polymer ?
#
loop_
_entity_poly.entity_id
_entity_poly.type
_entity_poly.pdbx_seq_one_letter_code
_entity_poly.pdbx_strand_id
1 'polypeptide(L)'
;MGNTCFMNSSLQCLSATIPLTDYFLGYDYKREINHDNPLGTGHGQLATAYANMLSNLWSGKSLSIKPSKFKKQLGEFAPQFQGYQQHDAQELLAFMLDGIHEDLNRVKQKPYIEDKDCTGENDEQDAMEAWKNYLLRNKSIVVDIFQGQLKSRLTCLVCGHINVRFEPFMYLSLPIGPKCRSVPDCMKLFLAPEILKG
;
A
#
# COMPACT_ATOMS: atom_id res chain seq x y z
N MET A 1 -6.03 -3.31 25.52
CA MET A 1 -5.16 -3.87 24.47
C MET A 1 -3.77 -3.34 24.80
N GLY A 2 -2.81 -4.21 25.12
CA GLY A 2 -1.46 -3.78 25.49
C GLY A 2 -0.60 -3.52 24.24
N ASN A 3 0.21 -2.46 24.26
CA ASN A 3 1.18 -2.11 23.21
C ASN A 3 0.62 -1.97 21.78
N THR A 4 -0.65 -1.57 21.61
CA THR A 4 -1.28 -1.39 20.29
C THR A 4 -1.34 0.06 19.81
N CYS A 5 -0.45 0.93 20.31
CA CYS A 5 -0.42 2.33 19.89
C CYS A 5 -0.09 2.50 18.41
N PHE A 6 0.84 1.68 17.88
CA PHE A 6 1.16 1.62 16.44
C PHE A 6 -0.10 1.37 15.59
N MET A 7 -0.97 0.45 16.04
CA MET A 7 -2.23 0.15 15.35
C MET A 7 -3.21 1.31 15.44
N ASN A 8 -3.35 1.92 16.61
CA ASN A 8 -4.25 3.05 16.77
C ASN A 8 -3.82 4.24 15.90
N SER A 9 -2.53 4.56 15.83
CA SER A 9 -2.03 5.64 14.97
C SER A 9 -2.29 5.36 13.50
N SER A 10 -1.96 4.15 13.03
CA SER A 10 -2.18 3.76 11.62
C SER A 10 -3.66 3.81 11.24
N LEU A 11 -4.56 3.31 12.10
CA LEU A 11 -6.00 3.34 11.85
C LEU A 11 -6.56 4.76 11.82
N GLN A 12 -6.08 5.65 12.70
CA GLN A 12 -6.50 7.06 12.69
C GLN A 12 -6.04 7.77 11.42
N CYS A 13 -4.82 7.53 10.95
CA CYS A 13 -4.33 8.07 9.68
C CYS A 13 -5.15 7.59 8.48
N LEU A 14 -5.44 6.29 8.40
CA LEU A 14 -6.30 5.74 7.33
C LEU A 14 -7.72 6.32 7.40
N SER A 15 -8.29 6.41 8.61
CA SER A 15 -9.62 7.00 8.84
C SER A 15 -9.69 8.48 8.44
N ALA A 16 -8.62 9.24 8.62
CA ALA A 16 -8.54 10.64 8.21
C ALA A 16 -8.34 10.82 6.69
N THR A 17 -8.11 9.73 5.95
CA THR A 17 -8.02 9.77 4.48
C THR A 17 -9.43 9.78 3.90
N ILE A 18 -9.98 10.99 3.71
CA ILE A 18 -11.39 11.20 3.35
C ILE A 18 -11.85 10.36 2.14
N PRO A 19 -11.11 10.28 1.01
CA PRO A 19 -11.55 9.46 -0.13
C PRO A 19 -11.70 7.97 0.21
N LEU A 20 -10.82 7.44 1.08
CA LEU A 20 -10.90 6.06 1.54
C LEU A 20 -12.09 5.87 2.49
N THR A 21 -12.28 6.82 3.42
CA THR A 21 -13.37 6.77 4.39
C THR A 21 -14.73 6.87 3.71
N ASP A 22 -14.90 7.79 2.77
CA ASP A 22 -16.13 7.96 2.01
C ASP A 22 -16.47 6.70 1.21
N TYR A 23 -15.47 6.06 0.60
CA TYR A 23 -15.66 4.79 -0.12
C TYR A 23 -16.19 3.66 0.79
N PHE A 24 -15.64 3.52 2.00
CA PHE A 24 -16.09 2.49 2.94
C PHE A 24 -17.45 2.81 3.58
N LEU A 25 -17.73 4.08 3.87
CA LEU A 25 -19.01 4.53 4.45
C LEU A 25 -20.14 4.62 3.41
N GLY A 26 -19.81 4.86 2.14
CA GLY A 26 -20.74 4.93 1.01
C GLY A 26 -21.28 3.57 0.53
N TYR A 27 -20.84 2.47 1.16
CA TYR A 27 -21.23 1.07 0.88
C TYR A 27 -20.73 0.46 -0.44
N ASP A 28 -19.95 1.18 -1.24
CA ASP A 28 -19.43 0.69 -2.52
C ASP A 28 -18.47 -0.49 -2.34
N TYR A 29 -17.71 -0.52 -1.24
CA TYR A 29 -16.72 -1.57 -0.98
C TYR A 29 -17.31 -2.99 -1.04
N LYS A 30 -18.54 -3.19 -0.56
CA LYS A 30 -19.18 -4.51 -0.49
C LYS A 30 -19.38 -5.13 -1.88
N ARG A 31 -19.59 -4.31 -2.91
CA ARG A 31 -19.77 -4.76 -4.29
C ARG A 31 -18.43 -5.11 -4.95
N GLU A 32 -17.36 -4.49 -4.49
CA GLU A 32 -16.02 -4.68 -5.04
C GLU A 32 -15.22 -5.77 -4.33
N ILE A 33 -15.73 -6.33 -3.22
CA ILE A 33 -15.08 -7.45 -2.53
C ILE A 33 -14.76 -8.57 -3.52
N ASN A 34 -13.50 -8.99 -3.50
CA ASN A 34 -13.00 -10.11 -4.25
C ASN A 34 -12.97 -11.37 -3.39
N HIS A 35 -14.04 -12.15 -3.50
CA HIS A 35 -14.21 -13.34 -2.69
C HIS A 35 -13.25 -14.48 -3.03
N ASP A 36 -12.74 -14.49 -4.26
CA ASP A 36 -11.99 -15.61 -4.83
C ASP A 36 -10.51 -15.27 -5.05
N ASN A 37 -10.04 -14.10 -4.60
CA ASN A 37 -8.65 -13.71 -4.76
C ASN A 37 -7.74 -14.55 -3.84
N PRO A 38 -6.84 -15.39 -4.37
CA PRO A 38 -5.95 -16.19 -3.55
C PRO A 38 -4.95 -15.36 -2.76
N LEU A 39 -4.71 -14.10 -3.15
CA LEU A 39 -3.82 -13.16 -2.44
C LEU A 39 -4.57 -12.29 -1.42
N GLY A 40 -5.90 -12.35 -1.38
CA GLY A 40 -6.70 -11.63 -0.40
C GLY A 40 -6.79 -12.33 0.95
N THR A 41 -7.53 -11.75 1.88
CA THR A 41 -7.73 -12.28 3.23
C THR A 41 -8.89 -13.28 3.34
N GLY A 42 -9.27 -13.90 2.22
CA GLY A 42 -10.37 -14.84 2.12
C GLY A 42 -11.74 -14.18 2.30
N HIS A 43 -12.51 -14.07 1.21
CA HIS A 43 -13.85 -13.45 1.22
C HIS A 43 -13.91 -11.98 1.68
N GLY A 44 -12.82 -11.20 1.60
CA GLY A 44 -12.82 -9.77 1.93
C GLY A 44 -12.90 -9.47 3.43
N GLN A 45 -12.38 -10.36 4.27
CA GLN A 45 -12.55 -10.29 5.72
C GLN A 45 -11.86 -9.07 6.34
N LEU A 46 -10.65 -8.73 5.89
CA LEU A 46 -9.92 -7.57 6.41
C LEU A 46 -10.61 -6.26 6.00
N ALA A 47 -10.99 -6.11 4.73
CA ALA A 47 -11.74 -4.94 4.26
C ALA A 47 -13.06 -4.78 5.03
N THR A 48 -13.78 -5.89 5.28
CA THR A 48 -15.02 -5.88 6.06
C THR A 48 -14.79 -5.54 7.53
N ALA A 49 -13.72 -6.06 8.14
CA ALA A 49 -13.33 -5.75 9.51
C ALA A 49 -13.01 -4.27 9.68
N TYR A 50 -12.25 -3.72 8.74
CA TYR A 50 -11.89 -2.31 8.69
C TYR A 50 -13.13 -1.43 8.53
N ALA A 51 -14.01 -1.74 7.58
CA ALA A 51 -15.26 -1.01 7.35
C ALA A 51 -16.14 -0.96 8.61
N ASN A 52 -16.34 -2.09 9.29
CA ASN A 52 -17.12 -2.16 10.52
C ASN A 52 -16.50 -1.32 11.65
N MET A 53 -15.17 -1.34 11.78
CA MET A 53 -14.45 -0.51 12.75
C MET A 53 -14.62 0.98 12.42
N LEU A 54 -14.47 1.35 11.15
CA LEU A 54 -14.60 2.70 10.65
C LEU A 54 -16.03 3.25 10.84
N SER A 55 -17.07 2.47 10.54
CA SER A 55 -18.47 2.87 10.81
C SER A 55 -18.72 3.15 12.29
N ASN A 56 -18.12 2.39 13.20
CA ASN A 56 -18.24 2.66 14.64
C ASN A 56 -17.51 3.96 15.02
N LEU A 57 -16.32 4.18 14.46
CA LEU A 57 -15.51 5.37 14.70
C LEU A 57 -16.23 6.65 14.26
N TRP A 58 -16.85 6.63 13.07
CA TRP A 58 -17.56 7.77 12.49
C TRP A 58 -19.05 7.85 12.86
N SER A 59 -19.54 6.94 13.71
CA SER A 59 -20.95 6.94 14.11
C SER A 59 -21.38 8.13 14.98
N GLY A 60 -20.41 8.86 15.57
CA GLY A 60 -20.67 9.94 16.53
C GLY A 60 -21.25 9.49 17.87
N LYS A 61 -21.47 8.18 18.08
CA LYS A 61 -22.13 7.63 19.28
C LYS A 61 -21.20 7.51 20.49
N SER A 62 -19.89 7.58 20.30
CA SER A 62 -18.90 7.38 21.35
C SER A 62 -17.65 8.20 21.09
N LEU A 63 -17.04 8.73 22.15
CA LEU A 63 -15.79 9.50 22.08
C LEU A 63 -14.57 8.62 21.76
N SER A 64 -14.67 7.31 21.99
CA SER A 64 -13.61 6.36 21.67
C SER A 64 -14.20 4.98 21.39
N ILE A 65 -13.48 4.18 20.61
CA ILE A 65 -13.84 2.78 20.32
C ILE A 65 -12.70 1.84 20.73
N LYS A 66 -13.07 0.60 21.08
CA LYS A 66 -12.10 -0.47 21.33
C LYS A 66 -12.09 -1.43 20.13
N PRO A 67 -11.09 -1.36 19.22
CA PRO A 67 -11.02 -2.21 18.03
C PRO A 67 -10.59 -3.67 18.33
N SER A 68 -11.15 -4.29 19.37
CA SER A 68 -10.82 -5.67 19.76
C SER A 68 -11.16 -6.71 18.68
N LYS A 69 -12.31 -6.54 18.01
CA LYS A 69 -12.73 -7.43 16.91
C LYS A 69 -11.76 -7.32 15.73
N PHE A 70 -11.45 -6.09 15.35
CA PHE A 70 -10.49 -5.80 14.29
C PHE A 70 -9.10 -6.36 14.60
N LYS A 71 -8.55 -6.13 15.81
CA LYS A 71 -7.25 -6.68 16.22
C LYS A 71 -7.21 -8.21 16.11
N LYS A 72 -8.30 -8.88 16.50
CA LYS A 72 -8.38 -10.34 16.41
C LYS A 72 -8.28 -10.81 14.96
N GLN A 73 -9.07 -10.23 14.06
CA GLN A 73 -9.05 -10.57 12.63
C GLN A 73 -7.71 -10.23 11.99
N LEU A 74 -7.13 -9.07 12.31
CA LEU A 74 -5.79 -8.70 11.87
C LEU A 74 -4.75 -9.76 12.26
N GLY A 75 -4.81 -10.28 13.50
CA GLY A 75 -3.91 -11.32 13.98
C GLY A 75 -4.10 -12.69 13.32
N GLU A 76 -5.27 -12.95 12.73
CA GLU A 76 -5.53 -14.19 11.97
C GLU A 76 -4.83 -14.14 10.59
N PHE A 77 -4.71 -12.95 9.98
CA PHE A 77 -4.05 -12.78 8.67
C PHE A 77 -2.56 -12.42 8.78
N ALA A 78 -2.20 -11.70 9.83
CA ALA A 78 -0.83 -11.31 10.13
C ALA A 78 -0.49 -11.76 11.56
N PRO A 79 -0.07 -13.03 11.74
CA PRO A 79 0.25 -13.60 13.05
C PRO A 79 1.24 -12.78 13.87
N GLN A 80 2.13 -12.02 13.21
CA GLN A 80 3.05 -11.11 13.89
C GLN A 80 2.32 -10.07 14.76
N PHE A 81 1.10 -9.65 14.40
CA PHE A 81 0.32 -8.65 15.15
C PHE A 81 -0.65 -9.27 16.19
N GLN A 82 -0.67 -10.60 16.32
CA GLN A 82 -1.56 -11.31 17.26
C GLN A 82 -1.19 -11.03 18.72
N GLY A 83 0.10 -10.85 19.00
CA GLY A 83 0.64 -10.62 20.33
C GLY A 83 0.34 -9.22 20.92
N TYR A 84 1.04 -8.95 22.01
CA TYR A 84 1.03 -7.67 22.73
C TYR A 84 2.42 -7.01 22.72
N GLN A 85 3.21 -7.28 21.69
CA GLN A 85 4.51 -6.63 21.49
C GLN A 85 4.32 -5.28 20.79
N GLN A 86 5.34 -4.43 20.86
CA GLN A 86 5.41 -3.23 20.03
C GLN A 86 5.81 -3.64 18.61
N HIS A 87 5.26 -2.92 17.62
CA HIS A 87 5.51 -3.13 16.21
C HIS A 87 5.70 -1.79 15.51
N ASP A 88 6.27 -1.84 14.31
CA ASP A 88 6.35 -0.68 13.43
C ASP A 88 4.95 -0.34 12.88
N ALA A 89 4.55 0.93 13.00
CA ALA A 89 3.29 1.42 12.44
C ALA A 89 3.30 1.41 10.91
N GLN A 90 4.47 1.58 10.29
CA GLN A 90 4.66 1.54 8.84
C GLN A 90 4.45 0.12 8.32
N GLU A 91 4.97 -0.90 9.00
CA GLU A 91 4.77 -2.30 8.63
C GLU A 91 3.27 -2.65 8.64
N LEU A 92 2.55 -2.21 9.67
CA LEU A 92 1.11 -2.39 9.74
C LEU A 92 0.39 -1.65 8.61
N LEU A 93 0.77 -0.40 8.31
CA LEU A 93 0.15 0.36 7.21
C LEU A 93 0.34 -0.33 5.87
N ALA A 94 1.54 -0.82 5.59
CA ALA A 94 1.83 -1.57 4.37
C ALA A 94 0.95 -2.81 4.27
N PHE A 95 0.88 -3.61 5.35
CA PHE A 95 0.02 -4.80 5.40
C PHE A 95 -1.45 -4.46 5.21
N MET A 96 -1.94 -3.39 5.85
CA MET A 96 -3.33 -2.95 5.75
C MET A 96 -3.71 -2.53 4.35
N LEU A 97 -2.87 -1.72 3.71
CA LEU A 97 -3.13 -1.22 2.36
C LEU A 97 -3.03 -2.35 1.33
N ASP A 98 -2.08 -3.26 1.47
CA ASP A 98 -1.95 -4.45 0.60
C ASP A 98 -3.13 -5.41 0.78
N GLY A 99 -3.49 -5.74 2.02
CA GLY A 99 -4.63 -6.60 2.30
C GLY A 99 -5.96 -6.02 1.86
N ILE A 100 -6.19 -4.70 2.05
CA ILE A 100 -7.37 -4.00 1.52
C ILE A 100 -7.32 -3.97 -0.02
N HIS A 101 -6.15 -3.76 -0.61
CA HIS A 101 -5.98 -3.77 -2.06
C HIS A 101 -6.42 -5.11 -2.66
N GLU A 102 -5.90 -6.22 -2.14
CA GLU A 102 -6.20 -7.55 -2.65
C GLU A 102 -7.65 -7.97 -2.34
N ASP A 103 -8.20 -7.63 -1.17
CA ASP A 103 -9.60 -7.84 -0.83
C ASP A 103 -10.56 -7.10 -1.77
N LEU A 104 -10.16 -5.96 -2.33
CA LEU A 104 -10.98 -5.11 -3.20
C LEU A 104 -10.47 -5.07 -4.64
N ASN A 105 -9.59 -6.00 -5.03
CA ASN A 105 -9.06 -6.03 -6.38
C ASN A 105 -10.17 -6.41 -7.37
N ARG A 106 -10.53 -5.47 -8.24
CA ARG A 106 -11.56 -5.59 -9.28
C ARG A 106 -11.13 -6.56 -10.37
N VAL A 107 -9.83 -6.81 -10.53
CA VAL A 107 -9.30 -7.81 -11.47
C VAL A 107 -9.41 -9.20 -10.86
N LYS A 108 -10.30 -10.04 -11.41
CA LYS A 108 -10.51 -11.43 -10.95
C LYS A 108 -9.52 -12.41 -11.55
N GLN A 109 -9.18 -12.23 -12.82
CA GLN A 109 -8.22 -13.06 -13.54
C GLN A 109 -7.03 -12.20 -13.93
N LYS A 110 -5.90 -12.37 -13.25
CA LYS A 110 -4.67 -11.62 -13.52
C LYS A 110 -3.98 -12.24 -14.74
N PRO A 111 -3.92 -11.56 -15.91
CA PRO A 111 -3.23 -12.10 -17.07
C PRO A 111 -1.73 -12.20 -16.81
N TYR A 112 -1.05 -13.13 -17.49
CA TYR A 112 0.40 -13.12 -17.59
C TYR A 112 0.82 -11.94 -18.45
N ILE A 113 1.74 -11.12 -17.94
CA ILE A 113 2.32 -10.00 -18.65
C ILE A 113 3.83 -10.22 -18.60
N GLU A 114 4.45 -10.24 -19.76
CA GLU A 114 5.90 -10.36 -19.87
C GLU A 114 6.54 -9.02 -19.48
N ASP A 115 7.51 -9.07 -18.57
CA ASP A 115 8.31 -7.92 -18.21
C ASP A 115 9.20 -7.55 -19.40
N LYS A 116 8.85 -6.46 -20.08
CA LYS A 116 9.69 -5.88 -21.13
C LYS A 116 10.63 -4.87 -20.51
N ASP A 117 11.92 -5.06 -20.73
CA ASP A 117 12.91 -4.04 -20.41
C ASP A 117 12.67 -2.81 -21.29
N CYS A 118 12.59 -1.64 -20.66
CA CYS A 118 12.43 -0.37 -21.36
C CYS A 118 13.82 0.12 -21.80
N THR A 119 13.95 0.60 -23.04
CA THR A 119 15.21 1.19 -23.51
C THR A 119 15.46 2.55 -22.86
N GLY A 120 14.41 3.21 -22.33
CA GLY A 120 14.47 4.56 -21.77
C GLY A 120 14.64 5.64 -22.82
N GLU A 121 14.33 5.32 -24.08
CA GLU A 121 14.36 6.28 -25.20
C GLU A 121 13.10 7.16 -25.21
N ASN A 122 11.96 6.65 -24.74
CA ASN A 122 10.71 7.39 -24.60
C ASN A 122 10.05 7.13 -23.24
N ASP A 123 10.55 7.80 -22.20
CA ASP A 123 10.10 7.64 -20.82
C ASP A 123 8.59 7.75 -20.63
N GLU A 124 7.93 8.68 -21.34
CA GLU A 124 6.50 8.91 -21.19
C GLU A 124 5.69 7.72 -21.70
N GLN A 125 6.04 7.21 -22.89
CA GLN A 125 5.38 6.05 -23.47
C GLN A 125 5.63 4.78 -22.67
N ASP A 126 6.87 4.56 -22.24
CA ASP A 126 7.27 3.40 -21.44
C ASP A 126 6.55 3.41 -20.07
N ALA A 127 6.47 4.57 -19.41
CA ALA A 127 5.72 4.74 -18.16
C ALA A 127 4.23 4.42 -18.34
N MET A 128 3.60 4.95 -19.39
CA MET A 128 2.19 4.70 -19.70
C MET A 128 1.91 3.22 -19.98
N GLU A 129 2.76 2.55 -20.76
CA GLU A 129 2.61 1.12 -21.05
C GLU A 129 2.77 0.28 -19.77
N ALA A 130 3.80 0.56 -18.97
CA ALA A 130 4.02 -0.10 -17.69
C ALA A 130 2.85 0.09 -16.72
N TRP A 131 2.29 1.30 -16.64
CA TRP A 131 1.13 1.57 -15.78
C TRP A 131 -0.13 0.88 -16.29
N LYS A 132 -0.36 0.89 -17.61
CA LYS A 132 -1.48 0.16 -18.22
C LYS A 132 -1.39 -1.34 -17.93
N ASN A 133 -0.21 -1.91 -18.05
CA ASN A 133 0.06 -3.32 -17.74
C ASN A 133 -0.15 -3.61 -16.24
N TYR A 134 0.31 -2.72 -15.36
CA TYR A 134 0.04 -2.82 -13.92
C TYR A 134 -1.46 -2.86 -13.61
N LEU A 135 -2.23 -1.94 -14.22
CA LEU A 135 -3.68 -1.88 -14.05
C LEU A 135 -4.42 -3.09 -14.62
N LEU A 136 -3.86 -3.86 -15.56
CA LEU A 136 -4.48 -5.12 -16.00
C LEU A 136 -4.54 -6.17 -14.89
N ARG A 137 -3.71 -6.05 -13.85
CA ARG A 137 -3.61 -6.99 -12.73
C ARG A 137 -4.10 -6.41 -11.41
N ASN A 138 -4.02 -5.08 -11.26
CA ASN A 138 -4.23 -4.40 -9.99
C ASN A 138 -5.17 -3.20 -10.19
N LYS A 139 -6.43 -3.34 -9.77
CA LYS A 139 -7.40 -2.23 -9.75
C LYS A 139 -8.20 -2.28 -8.47
N SER A 140 -8.00 -1.33 -7.58
CA SER A 140 -8.82 -1.16 -6.38
C SER A 140 -8.76 0.28 -5.91
N ILE A 141 -9.59 0.63 -4.93
CA ILE A 141 -9.56 1.94 -4.29
C ILE A 141 -8.17 2.31 -3.73
N VAL A 142 -7.37 1.32 -3.34
CA VAL A 142 -6.01 1.55 -2.84
C VAL A 142 -5.08 2.01 -3.97
N VAL A 143 -5.21 1.42 -5.16
CA VAL A 143 -4.45 1.84 -6.35
C VAL A 143 -4.83 3.28 -6.69
N ASP A 144 -6.13 3.58 -6.67
CA ASP A 144 -6.68 4.87 -7.07
C ASP A 144 -6.20 6.03 -6.16
N ILE A 145 -5.98 5.77 -4.86
CA ILE A 145 -5.67 6.80 -3.86
C ILE A 145 -4.17 6.86 -3.52
N PHE A 146 -3.53 5.71 -3.33
CA PHE A 146 -2.22 5.65 -2.67
C PHE A 146 -1.07 5.34 -3.64
N GLN A 147 -1.37 4.75 -4.80
CA GLN A 147 -0.30 4.26 -5.65
C GLN A 147 0.13 5.27 -6.70
N GLY A 148 1.44 5.33 -6.91
CA GLY A 148 2.07 6.07 -8.00
C GLY A 148 3.08 5.18 -8.72
N GLN A 149 3.91 5.79 -9.54
CA GLN A 149 4.94 5.10 -10.31
C GLN A 149 6.29 5.81 -10.17
N LEU A 150 7.36 5.02 -9.99
CA LEU A 150 8.75 5.49 -9.98
C LEU A 150 9.48 4.99 -11.23
N LYS A 151 10.40 5.82 -11.74
CA LYS A 151 11.38 5.41 -12.74
C LYS A 151 12.66 4.94 -12.05
N SER A 152 12.97 3.67 -12.17
CA SER A 152 14.24 3.08 -11.75
C SER A 152 15.19 2.98 -12.96
N ARG A 153 16.44 3.43 -12.79
CA ARG A 153 17.47 3.34 -13.83
C ARG A 153 18.73 2.74 -13.23
N LEU A 154 19.00 1.48 -13.58
CA LEU A 154 20.20 0.76 -13.18
C LEU A 154 21.23 0.85 -14.30
N THR A 155 22.49 1.12 -13.93
CA THR A 155 23.62 1.13 -14.87
C THR A 155 24.70 0.20 -14.34
N CYS A 156 25.05 -0.83 -15.10
CA CYS A 156 26.13 -1.72 -14.74
C CYS A 156 27.48 -1.00 -14.87
N LEU A 157 28.26 -0.98 -13.78
CA LEU A 157 29.57 -0.31 -13.75
C LEU A 157 30.68 -1.11 -14.47
N VAL A 158 30.40 -2.34 -14.91
CA VAL A 158 31.38 -3.20 -15.63
C VAL A 158 31.16 -3.14 -17.14
N CYS A 159 29.93 -3.40 -17.62
CA CYS A 159 29.63 -3.45 -19.05
C CYS A 159 28.91 -2.18 -19.59
N GLY A 160 28.53 -1.26 -18.71
CA GLY A 160 27.80 -0.04 -19.11
C GLY A 160 26.34 -0.25 -19.51
N HIS A 161 25.83 -1.50 -19.46
CA HIS A 161 24.43 -1.79 -19.78
C HIS A 161 23.49 -1.02 -18.85
N ILE A 162 22.45 -0.42 -19.43
CA ILE A 162 21.43 0.36 -18.74
C ILE A 162 20.13 -0.42 -18.80
N ASN A 163 19.49 -0.59 -17.65
CA ASN A 163 18.15 -1.14 -17.54
C ASN A 163 17.23 -0.08 -16.90
N VAL A 164 16.13 0.24 -17.57
CA VAL A 164 15.12 1.18 -17.09
C VAL A 164 13.82 0.44 -16.80
N ARG A 165 13.21 0.71 -15.65
CA ARG A 165 11.92 0.15 -15.24
C ARG A 165 11.02 1.23 -14.64
N PHE A 166 9.72 1.05 -14.83
CA PHE A 166 8.70 1.90 -14.24
C PHE A 166 7.85 1.07 -13.26
N GLU A 167 8.08 1.29 -11.97
CA GLU A 167 7.58 0.41 -10.92
C GLU A 167 6.51 1.13 -10.08
N PRO A 168 5.39 0.46 -9.77
CA PRO A 168 4.39 1.01 -8.88
C PRO A 168 4.95 1.12 -7.45
N PHE A 169 4.54 2.15 -6.72
CA PHE A 169 4.82 2.28 -5.29
C PHE A 169 3.54 2.67 -4.55
N MET A 170 3.49 2.38 -3.25
CA MET A 170 2.35 2.70 -2.37
C MET A 170 2.69 3.77 -1.32
N TYR A 171 3.96 3.85 -0.93
CA TYR A 171 4.50 4.85 -0.02
C TYR A 171 5.98 5.04 -0.30
N LEU A 172 6.57 6.14 0.18
CA LEU A 172 7.98 6.45 0.03
C LEU A 172 8.67 6.42 1.39
N SER A 173 9.66 5.53 1.52
CA SER A 173 10.54 5.47 2.70
C SER A 173 11.74 6.37 2.48
N LEU A 174 11.71 7.58 3.05
CA LEU A 174 12.74 8.58 2.80
C LEU A 174 13.93 8.39 3.76
N PRO A 175 15.18 8.28 3.26
CA PRO A 175 16.36 8.23 4.10
C PRO A 175 16.57 9.57 4.81
N ILE A 176 17.01 9.52 6.07
CA ILE A 176 17.37 10.71 6.85
C ILE A 176 18.89 10.83 6.88
N GLY A 177 19.42 11.72 6.03
CA GLY A 177 20.84 12.03 5.99
C GLY A 177 21.22 13.19 6.91
N PRO A 178 22.53 13.38 7.20
CA PRO A 178 23.02 14.46 8.07
C PRO A 178 22.73 15.88 7.53
N LYS A 179 22.46 16.01 6.23
CA LYS A 179 22.11 17.28 5.57
C LYS A 179 20.60 17.53 5.47
N CYS A 180 19.76 16.58 5.89
CA CYS A 180 18.32 16.71 5.80
C CYS A 180 17.80 17.69 6.87
N ARG A 181 17.25 18.83 6.45
CA ARG A 181 16.59 19.80 7.33
C ARG A 181 15.08 19.88 7.10
N SER A 182 14.62 19.35 5.97
CA SER A 182 13.23 19.38 5.53
C SER A 182 12.88 18.13 4.73
N VAL A 183 11.58 17.85 4.55
CA VAL A 183 11.11 16.73 3.70
C VAL A 183 11.65 16.81 2.27
N PRO A 184 11.68 18.00 1.60
CA PRO A 184 12.33 18.13 0.30
C PRO A 184 13.81 17.70 0.28
N ASP A 185 14.55 17.87 1.37
CA ASP A 185 15.94 17.41 1.43
C ASP A 185 16.05 15.88 1.48
N CYS A 186 15.18 15.24 2.27
CA CYS A 186 15.09 13.78 2.30
C CYS A 186 14.64 13.21 0.94
N MET A 187 13.72 13.90 0.25
CA MET A 187 13.30 13.54 -1.11
C MET A 187 14.44 13.64 -2.12
N LYS A 188 15.25 14.71 -2.06
CA LYS A 188 16.44 14.83 -2.90
C LYS A 188 17.44 13.70 -2.65
N LEU A 189 17.60 13.30 -1.39
CA LEU A 189 18.47 12.18 -1.03
C LEU A 189 17.91 10.84 -1.56
N PHE A 190 16.60 10.63 -1.45
CA PHE A 190 15.92 9.45 -2.01
C PHE A 190 16.10 9.32 -3.53
N LEU A 191 16.09 10.44 -4.25
CA LEU A 191 16.25 10.48 -5.71
C LEU A 191 17.71 10.54 -6.17
N ALA A 192 18.67 10.60 -5.24
CA ALA A 192 20.08 10.69 -5.59
C ALA A 192 20.60 9.34 -6.13
N PRO A 193 21.52 9.33 -7.10
CA PRO A 193 22.15 8.10 -7.55
C PRO A 193 22.92 7.42 -6.41
N GLU A 194 22.70 6.12 -6.24
CA GLU A 194 23.40 5.30 -5.25
C GLU A 194 24.24 4.22 -5.95
N ILE A 195 25.42 3.93 -5.41
CA ILE A 195 26.26 2.82 -5.86
C ILE A 195 25.91 1.60 -5.00
N LEU A 196 25.23 0.64 -5.61
CA LEU A 196 24.93 -0.65 -4.97
C LEU A 196 26.22 -1.47 -4.85
N LYS A 197 26.70 -1.64 -3.61
CA LYS A 197 27.79 -2.55 -3.28
C LYS A 197 27.18 -3.75 -2.55
N GLY A 198 27.28 -4.92 -3.18
CA GLY A 198 26.95 -6.21 -2.57
C GLY A 198 28.02 -6.67 -1.58
#